data_AF-A0A4W5RBE0-F1
#
_entry.id   AF-A0A4W5RBE0-F1
#
_cell.length_a   1.000
_cell.length_b   1.000
_cell.length_c   1.000
_cell.angle_alpha   90.00
_cell.angle_beta   90.00
_cell.angle_gamma   90.00
#
_symmetry.space_group_name_H-M   'P 1'
#
loop_
_entity.id
_entity.type
_entity.pdbx_description
1 polymer ?
#
loop_
_entity_poly.entity_id
_entity_poly.type
_entity_poly.pdbx_seq_one_letter_code
_entity_poly.pdbx_strand_id
1 'polypeptide(L)'
;MWLISVTFLSIGYGDMVPHTYCGKGVCLLTGIMGAGCTALVVAVVARKSELTRAEKHVHNFMMDSQLYKRVKNTAANVLRETWLIYKHTKLVKKIDHARVRKHQRKFLQAIHQLRRVKMEQRKLIDQANTLVDLAKTQNMMYDLVSDLQRRSKELDRRIGSLDGKLDSILVSLQTLPSLVSQAVTQQHRDFLDGLAPVFRQDMFLHWMRRSPPHSPMWQFRICGER
;
A
#
# COMPACT_ATOMS: atom_id res chain seq x y z
N MET A 1 -54.48 1.57 3.17
CA MET A 1 -53.44 0.64 2.63
C MET A 1 -52.99 1.03 1.23
N TRP A 2 -53.90 1.27 0.28
CA TRP A 2 -53.57 1.62 -1.12
C TRP A 2 -52.62 2.83 -1.30
N LEU A 3 -52.90 3.95 -0.62
CA LEU A 3 -52.08 5.17 -0.71
C LEU A 3 -50.60 4.94 -0.31
N ILE A 4 -50.35 4.13 0.72
CA ILE A 4 -48.99 3.83 1.22
C ILE A 4 -48.18 3.05 0.17
N SER A 5 -48.80 2.08 -0.53
CA SER A 5 -48.13 1.31 -1.59
C SER A 5 -47.80 2.14 -2.82
N VAL A 6 -48.69 3.06 -3.23
CA VAL A 6 -48.47 3.97 -4.37
C VAL A 6 -47.36 4.98 -4.08
N THR A 7 -47.30 5.50 -2.85
CA THR A 7 -46.23 6.38 -2.38
C THR A 7 -44.90 5.64 -2.24
N PHE A 8 -44.91 4.39 -1.76
CA PHE A 8 -43.71 3.57 -1.63
C PHE A 8 -43.07 3.25 -3.00
N LEU A 9 -43.89 3.06 -4.04
CA LEU A 9 -43.42 2.87 -5.42
C LEU A 9 -43.10 4.20 -6.13
N SER A 10 -43.28 5.34 -5.47
CA SER A 10 -43.08 6.68 -6.02
C SER A 10 -43.87 6.97 -7.31
N ILE A 11 -45.05 6.35 -7.51
CA ILE A 11 -45.90 6.58 -8.69
C ILE A 11 -46.71 7.88 -8.54
N GLY A 12 -47.37 8.06 -7.39
CA GLY A 12 -48.08 9.29 -7.03
C GLY A 12 -49.20 9.71 -8.00
N TYR A 13 -50.26 8.90 -8.14
CA TYR A 13 -51.40 9.21 -9.02
C TYR A 13 -52.13 10.54 -8.71
N GLY A 14 -52.11 11.00 -7.45
CA GLY A 14 -52.63 12.31 -7.06
C GLY A 14 -54.15 12.39 -6.83
N ASP A 15 -54.84 11.26 -6.84
CA ASP A 15 -56.28 11.11 -6.64
C ASP A 15 -56.71 11.15 -5.15
N MET A 16 -55.84 10.73 -4.24
CA MET A 16 -56.00 10.91 -2.80
C MET A 16 -54.78 11.61 -2.20
N VAL A 17 -55.00 12.75 -1.52
CA VAL A 17 -53.95 13.53 -0.86
C VAL A 17 -54.25 13.66 0.64
N PRO A 18 -53.30 13.35 1.55
CA PRO A 18 -53.52 13.53 2.97
C PRO A 18 -53.59 15.02 3.31
N HIS A 19 -54.75 15.48 3.79
CA HIS A 19 -54.96 16.87 4.20
C HIS A 19 -54.40 17.17 5.60
N THR A 20 -54.29 16.16 6.47
CA THR A 20 -53.74 16.29 7.83
C THR A 20 -52.21 16.36 7.84
N TYR A 21 -51.63 17.16 8.74
CA TYR A 21 -50.18 17.25 8.92
C TYR A 21 -49.51 15.91 9.26
N CYS A 22 -50.13 15.08 10.11
CA CYS A 22 -49.63 13.73 10.40
C CYS A 22 -49.59 12.83 9.16
N GLY A 23 -50.63 12.87 8.33
CA GLY A 23 -50.69 12.09 7.08
C GLY A 23 -49.63 12.53 6.05
N LYS A 24 -49.33 13.83 5.97
CA LYS A 24 -48.24 14.36 5.12
C LYS A 24 -46.86 13.86 5.59
N GLY A 25 -46.64 13.82 6.91
CA GLY A 25 -45.41 13.27 7.50
C GLY A 25 -45.23 11.78 7.21
N VAL A 26 -46.28 10.97 7.38
CA VAL A 26 -46.24 9.53 7.08
C VAL A 26 -45.99 9.26 5.60
N CYS A 27 -46.58 10.05 4.71
CA CYS A 27 -46.36 9.96 3.25
C CYS A 27 -44.89 10.24 2.89
N LEU A 28 -44.30 11.30 3.44
CA LEU A 28 -42.89 11.64 3.25
C LEU A 28 -41.94 10.53 3.73
N LEU A 29 -42.15 10.01 4.93
CA LEU A 29 -41.31 8.93 5.48
C LEU A 29 -41.42 7.65 4.65
N THR A 30 -42.64 7.31 4.20
CA THR A 30 -42.88 6.15 3.32
C THR A 30 -42.17 6.31 1.98
N GLY A 31 -42.18 7.52 1.39
CA GLY A 31 -41.47 7.82 0.14
C GLY A 31 -39.96 7.68 0.28
N ILE A 32 -39.37 8.18 1.38
CA ILE A 32 -37.93 8.03 1.66
C ILE A 32 -37.55 6.55 1.81
N MET A 33 -38.35 5.78 2.55
CA MET A 33 -38.13 4.33 2.69
C MET A 33 -38.27 3.59 1.35
N GLY A 34 -39.26 3.93 0.53
CA GLY A 34 -39.47 3.33 -0.80
C GLY A 34 -38.33 3.61 -1.76
N ALA A 35 -37.84 4.84 -1.78
CA ALA A 35 -36.64 5.22 -2.53
C ALA A 35 -35.39 4.46 -2.04
N GLY A 36 -35.21 4.35 -0.72
CA GLY A 36 -34.12 3.57 -0.12
C GLY A 36 -34.16 2.10 -0.48
N CYS A 37 -35.34 1.47 -0.44
CA CYS A 37 -35.52 0.08 -0.85
C CYS A 37 -35.21 -0.13 -2.34
N THR A 38 -35.68 0.77 -3.20
CA THR A 38 -35.41 0.72 -4.64
C THR A 38 -33.92 0.88 -4.94
N ALA A 39 -33.24 1.82 -4.26
CA ALA A 39 -31.81 2.03 -4.40
C ALA A 39 -31.00 0.79 -3.98
N LEU A 40 -31.38 0.13 -2.87
CA LEU A 40 -30.76 -1.11 -2.43
C LEU A 40 -30.95 -2.24 -3.45
N VAL A 41 -32.16 -2.40 -4.00
CA VAL A 41 -32.44 -3.41 -5.03
C VAL A 41 -31.58 -3.16 -6.27
N VAL A 42 -31.53 -1.92 -6.77
CA VAL A 42 -30.70 -1.56 -7.94
C VAL A 42 -29.22 -1.80 -7.65
N ALA A 43 -28.73 -1.46 -6.45
CA ALA A 43 -27.34 -1.69 -6.05
C ALA A 43 -27.00 -3.19 -5.96
N VAL A 44 -27.90 -4.02 -5.42
CA VAL A 44 -27.72 -5.47 -5.34
C VAL A 44 -27.78 -6.10 -6.73
N VAL A 45 -28.73 -5.68 -7.57
CA VAL A 45 -28.82 -6.13 -8.96
C VAL A 45 -27.58 -5.74 -9.73
N ALA A 46 -27.05 -4.53 -9.56
CA ALA A 46 -25.79 -4.11 -10.18
C ALA A 46 -24.62 -4.99 -9.74
N ARG A 47 -24.48 -5.26 -8.43
CA ARG A 47 -23.45 -6.16 -7.88
C ARG A 47 -23.58 -7.61 -8.35
N LYS A 48 -24.80 -8.09 -8.59
CA LYS A 48 -25.08 -9.43 -9.14
C LYS A 48 -24.98 -9.49 -10.67
N SER A 49 -25.18 -8.36 -11.36
CA SER A 49 -25.09 -8.22 -12.82
C SER A 49 -23.69 -7.87 -13.31
N GLU A 50 -22.78 -7.48 -12.41
CA GLU A 50 -21.34 -7.56 -12.63
C GLU A 50 -20.94 -9.05 -12.66
N LEU A 51 -21.25 -9.71 -13.78
CA LEU A 51 -21.00 -11.13 -14.11
C LEU A 51 -19.93 -11.75 -13.20
N THR A 52 -20.29 -12.84 -12.52
CA THR A 52 -19.36 -13.59 -11.69
C THR A 52 -18.07 -13.91 -12.46
N ARG A 53 -16.92 -13.83 -11.77
CA ARG A 53 -15.57 -13.92 -12.38
C ARG A 53 -15.39 -15.14 -13.29
N ALA A 54 -16.10 -16.24 -13.02
CA ALA A 54 -16.13 -17.45 -13.83
C ALA A 54 -16.93 -17.30 -15.14
N GLU A 55 -18.08 -16.63 -15.13
CA GLU A 55 -18.90 -16.37 -16.34
C GLU A 55 -18.16 -15.45 -17.32
N LYS A 56 -17.42 -14.45 -16.82
CA LYS A 56 -16.55 -13.61 -17.66
C LYS A 56 -15.48 -14.42 -18.37
N HIS A 57 -14.89 -15.41 -17.69
CA HIS A 57 -13.86 -16.26 -18.29
C HIS A 57 -14.45 -17.17 -19.38
N VAL A 58 -15.62 -17.77 -19.12
CA VAL A 58 -16.33 -18.60 -20.11
C VAL A 58 -16.82 -17.75 -21.29
N HIS A 59 -17.36 -16.55 -21.07
CA HIS A 59 -17.78 -15.64 -22.13
C HIS A 59 -16.58 -15.17 -22.97
N ASN A 60 -15.43 -14.86 -22.35
CA ASN A 60 -14.23 -14.48 -23.08
C ASN A 60 -13.71 -15.64 -23.95
N PHE A 61 -13.67 -16.85 -23.40
CA PHE A 61 -13.28 -18.05 -24.16
C PHE A 61 -14.23 -18.35 -25.33
N MET A 62 -15.54 -18.23 -25.10
CA MET A 62 -16.55 -18.43 -26.14
C MET A 62 -16.44 -17.35 -27.23
N MET A 63 -16.26 -16.08 -26.85
CA MET A 63 -16.11 -14.96 -27.78
C MET A 63 -14.84 -15.11 -28.63
N ASP A 64 -13.71 -15.52 -28.04
CA ASP A 64 -12.45 -15.76 -28.74
C ASP A 64 -12.58 -16.91 -29.75
N SER A 65 -13.23 -18.02 -29.34
CA SER A 65 -13.48 -19.16 -30.23
C SER A 65 -14.38 -18.77 -31.42
N GLN A 66 -15.42 -17.97 -31.17
CA GLN A 66 -16.31 -17.49 -32.24
C GLN A 66 -15.62 -16.49 -33.17
N LEU A 67 -14.83 -15.56 -32.64
CA LEU A 67 -14.09 -14.59 -33.45
C LEU A 67 -13.06 -15.28 -34.34
N TYR A 68 -12.33 -16.26 -33.81
CA TYR A 68 -11.38 -17.03 -34.59
C TYR A 68 -12.04 -17.79 -35.75
N LYS A 69 -13.22 -18.38 -35.51
CA LYS A 69 -14.04 -19.01 -36.56
C LYS A 69 -14.53 -17.98 -37.60
N ARG A 70 -14.98 -16.80 -37.16
CA ARG A 70 -15.41 -15.72 -38.07
C ARG A 70 -14.26 -15.20 -38.94
N VAL A 71 -13.07 -14.99 -38.39
CA VAL A 71 -11.87 -14.60 -39.16
C VAL A 71 -11.59 -15.61 -40.28
N LYS A 72 -11.58 -16.91 -39.94
CA LYS A 72 -11.35 -17.98 -40.93
C LYS A 72 -12.40 -18.00 -42.03
N ASN A 73 -13.68 -17.90 -41.66
CA ASN A 73 -14.78 -17.90 -42.63
C ASN A 73 -14.74 -16.68 -43.55
N THR A 74 -14.48 -15.49 -43.00
CA THR A 74 -14.39 -14.27 -43.81
C THR A 74 -13.14 -14.29 -44.70
N ALA A 75 -12.00 -14.79 -44.23
CA ALA A 75 -10.81 -14.96 -45.06
C ALA A 75 -11.04 -15.96 -46.22
N ALA A 76 -11.76 -17.06 -45.97
CA ALA A 76 -12.15 -18.01 -47.01
C ALA A 76 -13.05 -17.34 -48.08
N ASN A 77 -13.98 -16.47 -47.67
CA ASN A 77 -14.82 -15.71 -48.60
C ASN A 77 -14.00 -14.72 -49.44
N VAL A 78 -13.00 -14.06 -48.85
CA VAL A 78 -12.07 -13.19 -49.60
C VAL A 78 -11.36 -13.99 -50.68
N LEU A 79 -10.79 -15.16 -50.36
CA LEU A 79 -10.11 -16.02 -51.33
C LEU A 79 -11.06 -16.51 -52.44
N ARG A 80 -12.28 -16.91 -52.06
CA ARG A 80 -13.31 -17.35 -53.01
C ARG A 80 -13.66 -16.25 -54.01
N GLU A 81 -13.92 -15.03 -53.54
CA GLU A 81 -14.29 -13.92 -54.42
C GLU A 81 -13.09 -13.46 -55.29
N THR A 82 -11.86 -13.46 -54.75
CA THR A 82 -10.64 -13.22 -55.54
C THR A 82 -10.50 -14.22 -56.69
N TRP A 83 -10.68 -15.51 -56.41
CA TRP A 83 -10.64 -16.57 -57.43
C TRP A 83 -11.73 -16.39 -58.49
N LEU A 84 -12.97 -16.08 -58.08
CA LEU A 84 -14.08 -15.90 -59.01
C LEU A 84 -13.89 -14.66 -59.90
N ILE A 85 -13.30 -13.58 -59.37
CA ILE A 85 -12.90 -12.41 -60.17
C ILE A 85 -11.84 -12.82 -61.20
N TYR A 86 -10.79 -13.53 -60.79
CA TYR A 86 -9.75 -14.01 -61.69
C TYR A 86 -10.31 -14.91 -62.79
N LYS A 87 -11.16 -15.88 -62.42
CA LYS A 87 -11.83 -16.78 -63.36
C LYS A 87 -12.61 -16.02 -64.43
N HIS A 88 -13.46 -15.07 -64.03
CA HIS A 88 -14.34 -14.33 -64.95
C HIS A 88 -13.66 -13.18 -65.71
N THR A 89 -12.40 -12.86 -65.39
CA THR A 89 -11.62 -11.81 -66.08
C THR A 89 -10.49 -12.35 -66.95
N LYS A 90 -9.90 -13.51 -66.60
CA LYS A 90 -8.71 -14.06 -67.27
C LYS A 90 -8.91 -15.44 -67.89
N LEU A 91 -9.83 -16.27 -67.38
CA LEU A 91 -10.03 -17.66 -67.85
C LEU A 91 -11.20 -17.83 -68.82
N VAL A 92 -11.91 -16.76 -69.20
CA VAL A 92 -13.06 -16.83 -70.12
C VAL A 92 -12.80 -16.00 -71.38
N LYS A 93 -13.15 -16.58 -72.55
CA LYS A 93 -12.94 -15.99 -73.89
C LYS A 93 -13.73 -14.68 -74.12
N LYS A 94 -14.87 -14.50 -73.45
CA LYS A 94 -15.69 -13.28 -73.44
C LYS A 94 -15.97 -12.85 -72.00
N ILE A 95 -15.72 -11.59 -71.66
CA ILE A 95 -15.81 -11.07 -70.29
C ILE A 95 -17.22 -10.53 -70.01
N ASP A 96 -17.88 -11.09 -68.99
CA ASP A 96 -19.15 -10.57 -68.48
C ASP A 96 -18.91 -9.49 -67.40
N HIS A 97 -18.85 -8.22 -67.81
CA HIS A 97 -18.63 -7.09 -66.88
C HIS A 97 -19.67 -7.01 -65.74
N ALA A 98 -20.90 -7.44 -65.96
CA ALA A 98 -21.92 -7.46 -64.91
C ALA A 98 -21.61 -8.49 -63.79
N ARG A 99 -21.13 -9.68 -64.16
CA ARG A 99 -20.73 -10.72 -63.19
C ARG A 99 -19.45 -10.32 -62.45
N VAL A 100 -18.48 -9.72 -63.13
CA VAL A 100 -17.24 -9.22 -62.52
C VAL A 100 -17.56 -8.13 -61.48
N ARG A 101 -18.41 -7.14 -61.81
CA ARG A 101 -18.83 -6.09 -60.85
C ARG A 101 -19.57 -6.64 -59.63
N LYS A 102 -20.30 -7.76 -59.77
CA LYS A 102 -20.97 -8.44 -58.65
C LYS A 102 -19.96 -9.08 -57.69
N HIS A 103 -18.97 -9.81 -58.22
CA HIS A 103 -17.92 -10.44 -57.41
C HIS A 103 -16.97 -9.40 -56.80
N GLN A 104 -16.66 -8.32 -57.51
CA GLN A 104 -15.88 -7.19 -56.96
C GLN A 104 -16.56 -6.54 -55.75
N ARG A 105 -17.89 -6.31 -55.82
CA ARG A 105 -18.65 -5.79 -54.67
C ARG A 105 -18.61 -6.75 -53.48
N LYS A 106 -18.80 -8.05 -53.72
CA LYS A 106 -18.72 -9.08 -52.67
C LYS A 106 -17.31 -9.22 -52.08
N PHE A 107 -16.28 -9.14 -52.91
CA PHE A 107 -14.88 -9.11 -52.48
C PHE A 107 -14.61 -7.92 -51.58
N LEU A 108 -15.03 -6.71 -51.99
CA LEU A 108 -14.85 -5.51 -51.20
C LEU A 108 -15.58 -5.61 -49.85
N GLN A 109 -16.80 -6.14 -49.84
CA GLN A 109 -17.55 -6.42 -48.61
C GLN A 109 -16.81 -7.42 -47.71
N ALA A 110 -16.29 -8.52 -48.26
CA ALA A 110 -15.53 -9.52 -47.51
C ALA A 110 -14.24 -8.92 -46.89
N ILE A 111 -13.54 -8.04 -47.61
CA ILE A 111 -12.37 -7.32 -47.10
C ILE A 111 -12.75 -6.37 -45.95
N HIS A 112 -13.84 -5.62 -46.08
CA HIS A 112 -14.31 -4.74 -45.00
C HIS A 112 -14.72 -5.54 -43.76
N GLN A 113 -15.44 -6.65 -43.94
CA GLN A 113 -15.78 -7.56 -42.85
C GLN A 113 -14.53 -8.13 -42.19
N LEU A 114 -13.52 -8.55 -42.96
CA LEU A 114 -12.27 -9.08 -42.41
C LEU A 114 -11.53 -8.02 -41.57
N ARG A 115 -11.47 -6.77 -42.05
CA ARG A 115 -10.87 -5.65 -41.30
C ARG A 115 -11.63 -5.37 -40.00
N ARG A 116 -12.97 -5.40 -40.04
CA ARG A 116 -13.81 -5.22 -38.85
C ARG A 116 -13.56 -6.31 -37.81
N VAL A 117 -13.61 -7.58 -38.21
CA VAL A 117 -13.37 -8.71 -37.29
C VAL A 117 -11.94 -8.67 -36.74
N LYS A 118 -10.94 -8.29 -37.54
CA LYS A 118 -9.55 -8.10 -37.09
C LYS A 118 -9.39 -6.94 -36.09
N MET A 119 -10.14 -5.85 -36.26
CA MET A 119 -10.18 -4.75 -35.29
C MET A 119 -10.81 -5.19 -33.96
N GLU A 120 -11.92 -5.93 -34.02
CA GLU A 120 -12.56 -6.51 -32.82
C GLU A 120 -11.62 -7.47 -32.09
N GLN A 121 -10.90 -8.33 -32.83
CA GLN A 121 -9.89 -9.23 -32.25
C GLN A 121 -8.76 -8.46 -31.54
N ARG A 122 -8.26 -7.37 -32.14
CA ARG A 122 -7.22 -6.54 -31.52
C ARG A 122 -7.68 -5.90 -30.22
N LYS A 123 -8.91 -5.37 -30.19
CA LYS A 123 -9.47 -4.78 -28.96
C LYS A 123 -9.49 -5.77 -27.80
N LEU A 124 -9.86 -7.04 -28.04
CA LEU A 124 -9.84 -8.07 -27.00
C LEU A 124 -8.43 -8.40 -26.53
N ILE A 125 -7.47 -8.47 -27.46
CA ILE A 125 -6.06 -8.70 -27.12
C ILE A 125 -5.51 -7.55 -26.28
N ASP A 126 -5.81 -6.30 -26.64
CA ASP A 126 -5.37 -5.12 -25.89
C ASP A 126 -6.00 -5.07 -24.48
N GLN A 127 -7.27 -5.48 -24.34
CA GLN A 127 -7.92 -5.62 -23.03
C GLN A 127 -7.27 -6.72 -22.17
N ALA A 128 -6.88 -7.85 -22.76
CA ALA A 128 -6.16 -8.90 -22.05
C ALA A 128 -4.75 -8.43 -21.63
N ASN A 129 -4.04 -7.74 -22.53
CA ASN A 129 -2.69 -7.22 -22.26
C ASN A 129 -2.69 -6.16 -21.15
N THR A 130 -3.66 -5.24 -21.13
CA THR A 130 -3.76 -4.22 -20.07
C THR A 130 -3.96 -4.83 -18.67
N LEU A 131 -4.74 -5.92 -18.56
CA LEU A 131 -4.89 -6.67 -17.30
C LEU A 131 -3.58 -7.36 -16.88
N VAL A 132 -2.86 -7.95 -17.83
CA VAL A 132 -1.56 -8.59 -17.57
C VAL A 132 -0.52 -7.55 -17.14
N ASP A 133 -0.46 -6.41 -17.81
CA ASP A 133 0.49 -5.34 -17.48
C ASP A 133 0.15 -4.69 -16.13
N LEU A 134 -1.13 -4.60 -15.76
CA LEU A 134 -1.54 -4.18 -14.42
C LEU A 134 -1.06 -5.17 -13.35
N ALA A 135 -1.21 -6.49 -13.57
CA ALA A 135 -0.72 -7.51 -12.66
C ALA A 135 0.81 -7.47 -12.50
N LYS A 136 1.55 -7.28 -13.60
CA LYS A 136 3.01 -7.09 -13.55
C LYS A 136 3.38 -5.85 -12.75
N THR A 137 2.68 -4.73 -12.97
CA THR A 137 2.90 -3.48 -12.23
C THR A 137 2.65 -3.65 -10.75
N GLN A 138 1.61 -4.38 -10.35
CA GLN A 138 1.36 -4.73 -8.95
C GLN A 138 2.49 -5.56 -8.33
N ASN A 139 3.00 -6.56 -9.03
CA ASN A 139 4.12 -7.37 -8.54
C ASN A 139 5.39 -6.52 -8.36
N MET A 140 5.75 -5.72 -9.37
CA MET A 140 6.89 -4.81 -9.26
C MET A 140 6.73 -3.81 -8.11
N MET A 141 5.51 -3.28 -7.91
CA MET A 141 5.21 -2.36 -6.83
C MET A 141 5.36 -3.04 -5.47
N TYR A 142 4.90 -4.28 -5.32
CA TYR A 142 5.05 -5.05 -4.09
C TYR A 142 6.53 -5.27 -3.75
N ASP A 143 7.34 -5.65 -4.74
CA ASP A 143 8.78 -5.85 -4.55
C ASP A 143 9.46 -4.55 -4.10
N LEU A 144 9.18 -3.42 -4.78
CA LEU A 144 9.71 -2.11 -4.41
C LEU A 144 9.32 -1.68 -2.99
N VAL A 145 8.05 -1.87 -2.61
CA VAL A 145 7.57 -1.54 -1.26
C VAL A 145 8.25 -2.43 -0.22
N SER A 146 8.44 -3.72 -0.52
CA SER A 146 9.12 -4.64 0.38
C SER A 146 10.59 -4.24 0.60
N ASP A 147 11.27 -3.80 -0.45
CA ASP A 147 12.65 -3.31 -0.37
C ASP A 147 12.74 -1.97 0.37
N LEU A 148 11.79 -1.06 0.16
CA LEU A 148 11.69 0.18 0.93
C LEU A 148 11.47 -0.10 2.42
N GLN A 149 10.59 -1.04 2.77
CA GLN A 149 10.37 -1.44 4.15
C GLN A 149 11.62 -2.06 4.78
N ARG A 150 12.37 -2.87 4.03
CA ARG A 150 13.66 -3.41 4.49
C ARG A 150 14.66 -2.30 4.78
N ARG A 151 14.80 -1.33 3.87
CA ARG A 151 15.68 -0.16 4.06
C ARG A 151 15.23 0.73 5.22
N SER A 152 13.93 0.94 5.39
CA SER A 152 13.37 1.68 6.53
C SER A 152 13.73 1.01 7.85
N LYS A 153 13.54 -0.31 7.97
CA LYS A 153 13.91 -1.07 9.18
C LYS A 153 15.39 -1.01 9.48
N GLU A 154 16.24 -1.02 8.45
CA GLU A 154 17.69 -0.85 8.61
C GLU A 154 18.04 0.56 9.09
N LEU A 155 17.38 1.59 8.57
CA LEU A 155 17.54 2.96 9.05
C LEU A 155 17.08 3.11 10.51
N ASP A 156 15.92 2.56 10.87
CA ASP A 156 15.41 2.58 12.25
C ASP A 156 16.40 1.91 13.21
N ARG A 157 17.01 0.80 12.81
CA ARG A 157 18.08 0.14 13.60
C ARG A 157 19.31 1.03 13.79
N ARG A 158 19.73 1.72 12.73
CA ARG A 158 20.87 2.65 12.79
C ARG A 158 20.58 3.84 13.67
N ILE A 159 19.37 4.39 13.60
CA ILE A 159 18.89 5.48 14.47
C ILE A 159 18.88 4.99 15.93
N GLY A 160 18.28 3.83 16.22
CA GLY A 160 18.29 3.28 17.57
C GLY A 160 19.70 3.00 18.11
N SER A 161 20.64 2.58 17.26
CA SER A 161 22.04 2.45 17.66
C SER A 161 22.72 3.80 17.93
N LEU A 162 22.36 4.85 17.19
CA LEU A 162 22.87 6.20 17.43
C LEU A 162 22.30 6.78 18.72
N ASP A 163 21.00 6.62 18.98
CA ASP A 163 20.36 7.02 20.23
C ASP A 163 21.04 6.34 21.42
N GLY A 164 21.28 5.02 21.36
CA GLY A 164 21.98 4.31 22.43
C GLY A 164 23.42 4.79 22.66
N LYS A 165 24.13 5.21 21.60
CA LYS A 165 25.45 5.84 21.72
C LYS A 165 25.35 7.22 22.36
N LEU A 166 24.35 8.02 21.97
CA LEU A 166 24.11 9.34 22.57
C LEU A 166 23.78 9.23 24.06
N ASP A 167 22.94 8.27 24.46
CA ASP A 167 22.66 8.00 25.87
C ASP A 167 23.92 7.61 26.65
N SER A 168 24.79 6.78 26.07
CA SER A 168 26.06 6.42 26.72
C SER A 168 26.98 7.63 26.92
N ILE A 169 27.01 8.56 25.95
CA ILE A 169 27.77 9.81 26.05
C ILE A 169 27.15 10.71 27.13
N LEU A 170 25.82 10.82 27.17
CA LEU A 170 25.10 11.60 28.17
C LEU A 170 25.43 11.11 29.59
N VAL A 171 25.36 9.80 29.83
CA VAL A 171 25.71 9.19 31.14
C VAL A 171 27.18 9.46 31.48
N SER A 172 28.09 9.27 30.52
CA SER A 172 29.51 9.55 30.71
C SER A 172 29.75 11.01 31.13
N LEU A 173 29.08 11.96 30.47
CA LEU A 173 29.13 13.39 30.80
C LEU A 173 28.53 13.71 32.19
N GLN A 174 27.48 13.01 32.60
CA GLN A 174 26.90 13.17 33.95
C GLN A 174 27.80 12.61 35.07
N THR A 175 28.57 11.55 34.78
CA THR A 175 29.52 10.95 35.74
C THR A 175 30.86 11.68 35.82
N LEU A 176 31.22 12.45 34.81
CA LEU A 176 32.48 13.21 34.77
C LEU A 176 32.65 14.19 35.96
N PRO A 177 31.66 15.03 36.34
CA PRO A 177 31.78 15.97 37.47
C PRO A 177 32.05 15.29 38.82
N SER A 178 31.46 14.12 39.07
CA SER A 178 31.68 13.39 40.31
C SER A 178 33.08 12.76 40.34
N LEU A 179 33.54 12.19 39.22
CA LEU A 179 34.90 11.69 39.07
C LEU A 179 35.94 12.80 39.21
N VAL A 180 35.70 13.97 38.62
CA VAL A 180 36.57 15.15 38.78
C VAL A 180 36.59 15.63 40.22
N SER A 181 35.44 15.72 40.88
CA SER A 181 35.38 16.09 42.32
C SER A 181 36.14 15.09 43.20
N GLN A 182 36.04 13.80 42.88
CA GLN A 182 36.73 12.74 43.60
C GLN A 182 38.25 12.82 43.38
N ALA A 183 38.69 13.04 42.14
CA ALA A 183 40.11 13.24 41.84
C ALA A 183 40.69 14.51 42.48
N VAL A 184 39.94 15.62 42.48
CA VAL A 184 40.36 16.87 43.14
C VAL A 184 40.47 16.70 44.66
N THR A 185 39.48 16.05 45.29
CA THR A 185 39.53 15.78 46.74
C THR A 185 40.64 14.80 47.09
N GLN A 186 40.91 13.81 46.25
CA GLN A 186 41.99 12.86 46.45
C GLN A 186 43.36 13.52 46.30
N GLN A 187 43.56 14.34 45.26
CA GLN A 187 44.78 15.14 45.10
C GLN A 187 44.99 16.12 46.27
N HIS A 188 43.93 16.74 46.77
CA HIS A 188 44.02 17.63 47.92
C HIS A 188 44.34 16.86 49.21
N ARG A 189 43.83 15.63 49.36
CA ARG A 189 44.14 14.75 50.49
C ARG A 189 45.58 14.26 50.44
N ASP A 190 46.04 13.81 49.28
CA ASP A 190 47.42 13.37 49.04
C ASP A 190 48.42 14.52 49.25
N PHE A 191 48.07 15.75 48.86
CA PHE A 191 48.87 16.95 49.14
C PHE A 191 48.94 17.26 50.64
N LEU A 192 47.82 17.16 51.36
CA LEU A 192 47.78 17.36 52.81
C LEU A 192 48.53 16.25 53.57
N ASP A 193 48.42 15.00 53.15
CA ASP A 193 49.17 13.86 53.71
C ASP A 193 50.67 13.98 53.39
N GLY A 194 51.05 14.61 52.28
CA GLY A 194 52.44 14.99 51.96
C GLY A 194 52.99 16.13 52.82
N LEU A 195 52.12 16.98 53.40
CA LEU A 195 52.49 18.07 54.32
C LEU A 195 52.52 17.61 55.80
N ALA A 196 51.83 16.52 56.13
CA ALA A 196 51.80 15.94 57.47
C ALA A 196 53.18 15.56 58.08
N PRO A 197 54.20 15.13 57.31
CA PRO A 197 55.55 14.89 57.83
C PRO A 197 56.27 16.20 58.21
N VAL A 198 56.00 17.29 57.46
CA VAL A 198 56.66 18.60 57.64
C VAL A 198 56.15 19.29 58.92
N PHE A 199 54.83 19.30 59.13
CA PHE A 199 54.24 19.85 60.35
C PHE A 199 54.55 19.02 61.61
N ARG A 200 54.73 17.70 61.47
CA ARG A 200 55.15 16.85 62.59
C ARG A 200 56.56 17.20 63.05
N GLN A 201 57.46 17.61 62.15
CA GLN A 201 58.83 18.01 62.49
C GLN A 201 58.86 19.35 63.25
N ASP A 202 58.08 20.34 62.82
CA ASP A 202 58.00 21.64 63.51
C ASP A 202 57.32 21.57 64.88
N MET A 203 56.28 20.75 65.03
CA MET A 203 55.61 20.58 66.31
C MET A 203 56.45 19.74 67.30
N PHE A 204 57.24 18.76 66.83
CA PHE A 204 58.18 18.02 67.67
C PHE A 204 59.32 18.93 68.18
N LEU A 205 59.84 19.83 67.35
CA LEU A 205 60.85 20.82 67.76
C LEU A 205 60.29 21.84 68.75
N HIS A 206 59.01 22.21 68.63
CA HIS A 206 58.37 23.14 69.56
C HIS A 206 58.03 22.48 70.92
N TRP A 207 57.60 21.21 70.92
CA TRP A 207 57.30 20.46 72.15
C TRP A 207 58.57 20.09 72.95
N MET A 208 59.70 19.88 72.28
CA MET A 208 60.99 19.56 72.94
C MET A 208 61.66 20.74 73.67
N ARG A 209 61.13 21.97 73.57
CA ARG A 209 61.68 23.17 74.25
C ARG A 209 60.96 23.54 75.55
N ARG A 210 59.88 22.84 75.91
CA ARG A 210 59.14 23.06 77.15
C ARG A 210 58.83 21.71 77.79
N SER A 211 59.78 21.15 78.52
CA SER A 211 59.62 20.45 79.83
C SER A 211 60.78 19.48 80.11
N PRO A 212 61.39 19.57 81.31
CA PRO A 212 61.88 18.40 82.06
C PRO A 212 61.25 18.36 83.48
N PRO A 213 61.52 17.36 84.35
CA PRO A 213 62.21 16.07 84.15
C PRO A 213 61.41 14.86 84.72
N HIS A 214 62.03 13.68 84.62
CA HIS A 214 61.80 12.43 85.37
C HIS A 214 60.84 11.36 84.80
N SER A 215 61.48 10.34 84.21
CA SER A 215 61.10 8.92 84.16
C SER A 215 61.34 8.23 85.53
N PRO A 216 60.97 6.94 85.79
CA PRO A 216 60.59 5.88 84.82
C PRO A 216 59.45 4.89 85.24
N MET A 217 59.10 4.00 84.29
CA MET A 217 58.42 2.68 84.43
C MET A 217 56.97 2.71 84.97
N TRP A 218 55.95 2.15 84.31
CA TRP A 218 55.68 0.75 83.92
C TRP A 218 54.51 0.79 82.89
N GLN A 219 54.57 0.18 81.71
CA GLN A 219 54.32 -1.23 81.38
C GLN A 219 53.08 -1.38 80.48
N PHE A 220 53.34 -1.95 79.30
CA PHE A 220 52.44 -2.51 78.31
C PHE A 220 51.19 -3.22 78.88
N ARG A 221 50.01 -2.99 78.27
CA ARG A 221 49.09 -4.08 77.89
C ARG A 221 48.18 -3.70 76.72
N ILE A 222 48.05 -4.68 75.83
CA ILE A 222 47.42 -4.77 74.51
C ILE A 222 45.89 -4.99 74.55
N CYS A 223 45.25 -4.74 73.39
CA CYS A 223 43.91 -5.17 72.91
C CYS A 223 42.69 -4.45 73.51
N GLY A 224 41.64 -4.09 72.77
CA GLY A 224 41.17 -4.43 71.41
C GLY A 224 39.64 -4.26 71.37
N GLU A 225 39.08 -4.16 70.16
CA GLU A 225 37.65 -4.21 69.79
C GLU A 225 36.74 -2.99 70.09
N ARG A 226 36.33 -2.28 69.03
CA ARG A 226 35.09 -2.62 68.30
C ARG A 226 35.06 -1.98 66.91
#